data_AF-A0A9P5ZQV5-F1
#
_entry.id   AF-A0A9P5ZQV5-F1
#
_cell.length_a   1.000
_cell.length_b   1.000
_cell.length_c   1.000
_cell.angle_alpha   90.00
_cell.angle_beta   90.00
_cell.angle_gamma   90.00
#
_symmetry.space_group_name_H-M   'P 1'
#
loop_
_entity.id
_entity.type
_entity.pdbx_description
1 polymer ?
#
loop_
_entity_poly.entity_id
_entity_poly.type
_entity_poly.pdbx_seq_one_letter_code
_entity_poly.pdbx_strand_id
1 'polypeptide(L)'
;MEQRLFATLLTHGTDVTPRLLDQIHEVAVSRRWVINDGEVTTFRSARYLTRVGYLLALNSTMKFSLALIASLFLAAQAATLPPDSERTNTDPCPPPHTEVPFLRAFSPARVDHFYTTSQREWEDASHHGYTPEGPAGFVFPAPAPSTVPLYRLFHAVRKDHFYTTNEAEAIRATAVGWNRQGVAGYVFDRQICGSQPLFRLYNPGNVDHFYTTSPAERDNFLRSGLYSDEGVAGFVIV
;
A
#
# COMPACT_ATOMS: atom_id res chain seq x y z
N MET A 1 2.52 40.82 -6.92
CA MET A 1 3.30 40.43 -5.72
C MET A 1 4.16 39.19 -5.98
N GLU A 2 3.66 38.21 -6.74
CA GLU A 2 4.32 36.91 -6.93
C GLU A 2 5.57 36.90 -7.85
N GLN A 3 5.72 37.84 -8.78
CA GLN A 3 6.97 37.94 -9.58
C GLN A 3 8.14 38.64 -8.86
N ARG A 4 7.86 39.38 -7.76
CA ARG A 4 8.93 40.05 -6.99
C ARG A 4 9.63 39.10 -6.01
N LEU A 5 8.98 38.03 -5.56
CA LEU A 5 9.61 37.03 -4.68
C LEU A 5 10.64 36.18 -5.45
N PHE A 6 10.37 35.86 -6.72
CA PHE A 6 11.28 35.10 -7.58
C PHE A 6 12.53 35.88 -8.00
N ALA A 7 12.44 37.20 -8.16
CA ALA A 7 13.60 38.03 -8.48
C ALA A 7 14.64 38.06 -7.34
N THR A 8 14.21 37.99 -6.08
CA THR A 8 15.11 37.98 -4.92
C THR A 8 15.97 36.71 -4.86
N LEU A 9 15.45 35.57 -5.34
CA LEU A 9 16.16 34.28 -5.38
C LEU A 9 17.28 34.23 -6.44
N LEU A 10 17.21 35.05 -7.49
CA LEU A 10 18.23 35.11 -8.54
C LEU A 10 19.27 36.21 -8.32
N THR A 11 18.98 37.25 -7.51
CA THR A 11 19.92 38.37 -7.29
C THR A 11 20.75 38.28 -6.03
N HIS A 12 20.44 37.41 -5.07
CA HIS A 12 21.23 37.26 -3.86
C HIS A 12 21.79 35.84 -3.79
N GLY A 13 23.02 35.69 -4.28
CA GLY A 13 23.82 34.50 -4.00
C GLY A 13 23.88 34.26 -2.49
N THR A 14 23.48 33.06 -2.08
CA THR A 14 23.67 32.42 -0.76
C THR A 14 23.20 33.14 0.53
N ASP A 15 22.77 34.41 0.52
CA ASP A 15 22.29 35.10 1.73
C ASP A 15 20.76 35.19 1.79
N VAL A 16 20.13 34.08 2.20
CA VAL A 16 18.70 34.03 2.54
C VAL A 16 18.57 33.97 4.06
N THR A 17 17.86 34.94 4.67
CA THR A 17 17.63 34.90 6.13
C THR A 17 16.71 33.73 6.52
N PRO A 18 16.87 33.14 7.72
CA PRO A 18 16.05 32.00 8.16
C PRO A 18 14.54 32.25 8.07
N ARG A 19 14.10 33.47 8.38
CA ARG A 19 12.68 33.87 8.31
C ARG A 19 12.12 33.87 6.89
N LEU A 20 12.95 34.21 5.89
CA LEU A 20 12.55 34.17 4.49
C LEU A 20 12.52 32.72 3.97
N LEU A 21 13.41 31.85 4.47
CA LEU A 21 13.44 30.43 4.14
C LEU A 21 12.17 29.72 4.63
N ASP A 22 11.71 30.01 5.85
CA ASP A 22 10.48 29.45 6.41
C ASP A 22 9.23 29.83 5.59
N GLN A 23 9.15 31.08 5.13
CA GLN A 23 8.04 31.55 4.28
C GLN A 23 8.04 30.87 2.91
N ILE A 24 9.21 30.57 2.34
CA ILE A 24 9.33 29.84 1.07
C ILE A 24 8.91 28.37 1.25
N HIS A 25 9.33 27.74 2.35
CA HIS A 25 8.94 26.37 2.68
C HIS A 25 7.43 26.21 2.86
N GLU A 26 6.77 27.14 3.56
CA GLU A 26 5.33 27.09 3.78
C GLU A 26 4.54 27.16 2.46
N VAL A 27 4.98 28.02 1.53
CA VAL A 27 4.39 28.12 0.18
C VAL A 27 4.64 26.86 -0.65
N ALA A 28 5.86 26.30 -0.63
CA ALA A 28 6.22 25.11 -1.39
C ALA A 28 5.42 23.86 -0.94
N VAL A 29 5.22 23.72 0.38
CA VAL A 29 4.42 22.62 0.96
C VAL A 29 2.94 22.75 0.56
N SER A 30 2.38 23.96 0.61
CA SER A 30 0.97 24.20 0.23
C SER A 30 0.69 23.90 -1.25
N ARG A 31 1.70 23.97 -2.13
CA ARG A 31 1.55 23.82 -3.58
C ARG A 31 2.19 22.56 -4.19
N ARG A 32 2.66 21.62 -3.36
CA ARG A 32 3.34 20.36 -3.78
C ARG A 32 4.50 20.61 -4.76
N TRP A 33 5.40 21.54 -4.41
CA TRP A 33 6.63 21.77 -5.15
C TRP A 33 7.83 21.12 -4.44
N VAL A 34 8.79 20.64 -5.21
CA VAL A 34 10.11 20.23 -4.71
C VAL A 34 11.15 21.20 -5.29
N ILE A 35 12.01 21.75 -4.43
CA ILE A 35 13.11 22.63 -4.81
C ILE A 35 14.40 21.81 -4.68
N ASN A 36 15.08 21.56 -5.80
CA ASN A 36 16.41 20.94 -5.82
C ASN A 36 17.39 21.90 -6.49
N ASP A 37 18.49 22.25 -5.82
CA ASP A 37 19.60 23.04 -6.38
C ASP A 37 19.18 24.31 -7.16
N GLY A 38 18.12 24.99 -6.72
CA GLY A 38 17.62 26.21 -7.34
C GLY A 38 16.57 26.01 -8.45
N GLU A 39 16.20 24.77 -8.80
CA GLU A 39 15.13 24.49 -9.75
C GLU A 39 13.85 23.97 -9.07
N VAL A 40 12.71 24.51 -9.50
CA VAL A 40 11.37 24.12 -9.03
C VAL A 40 10.76 23.14 -10.03
N THR A 41 10.44 21.92 -9.58
CA THR A 41 9.72 20.93 -10.40
C THR A 41 8.32 20.65 -9.85
N THR A 42 7.34 20.49 -10.75
CA THR A 42 5.96 20.10 -10.40
C THR A 42 5.82 18.58 -10.37
N PHE A 43 5.13 18.06 -9.35
CA PHE A 43 4.89 16.64 -9.13
C PHE A 43 4.16 15.96 -10.32
N ARG A 44 4.85 15.08 -11.07
CA ARG A 44 4.23 14.00 -11.83
C ARG A 44 4.88 12.67 -11.44
N SER A 45 4.09 11.84 -10.77
CA SER A 45 4.37 10.44 -10.38
C SER A 45 5.43 10.20 -9.31
N ALA A 46 5.02 9.47 -8.28
CA ALA A 46 5.80 9.13 -7.10
C ALA A 46 6.65 7.89 -7.35
N ARG A 47 7.98 8.01 -7.28
CA ARG A 47 8.89 6.93 -6.87
C ARG A 47 10.09 7.55 -6.13
N TYR A 48 10.53 6.86 -5.08
CA TYR A 48 11.70 7.10 -4.22
C TYR A 48 11.62 8.21 -3.15
N LEU A 49 11.36 7.78 -1.91
CA LEU A 49 11.86 8.45 -0.71
C LEU A 49 12.83 7.50 -0.02
N THR A 50 14.14 7.76 -0.16
CA THR A 50 15.17 7.17 0.72
C THR A 50 15.92 8.29 1.42
N ARG A 51 15.81 8.25 2.74
CA ARG A 51 16.37 9.09 3.80
C ARG A 51 17.89 9.23 3.75
N VAL A 52 18.47 10.44 3.87
CA VAL A 52 19.61 10.77 4.77
C VAL A 52 19.67 12.29 4.96
N GLY A 53 19.45 12.78 6.19
CA GLY A 53 19.79 14.14 6.61
C GLY A 53 20.67 14.06 7.84
N TYR A 54 22.00 14.11 7.63
CA TYR A 54 22.97 14.28 8.71
C TYR A 54 24.02 15.30 8.28
N LEU A 55 24.19 16.30 9.15
CA LEU A 55 25.29 17.28 9.28
C LEU A 55 25.39 18.38 8.22
N LEU A 56 25.28 19.64 8.67
CA LEU A 56 26.36 20.63 8.65
C LEU A 56 26.03 21.78 9.62
N ALA A 57 26.58 21.73 10.84
CA ALA A 57 26.76 22.91 11.69
C ALA A 57 27.92 22.67 12.64
N LEU A 58 29.16 22.80 12.15
CA LEU A 58 30.33 23.01 13.00
C LEU A 58 31.30 23.96 12.29
N ASN A 59 31.44 25.16 12.85
CA ASN A 59 32.62 26.00 12.69
C ASN A 59 32.81 26.79 14.00
N SER A 60 33.64 26.26 14.91
CA SER A 60 34.67 27.03 15.63
C SER A 60 35.54 26.08 16.47
N THR A 61 36.80 25.96 16.07
CA THR A 61 38.00 25.82 16.93
C THR A 61 37.93 24.91 18.17
N MET A 62 38.54 23.72 18.11
CA MET A 62 39.45 23.23 19.17
C MET A 62 40.17 21.95 18.73
N LYS A 63 41.50 22.00 18.77
CA LYS A 63 42.39 20.85 18.58
C LYS A 63 42.41 20.03 19.88
N PHE A 64 42.04 18.76 19.82
CA PHE A 64 42.45 17.77 20.82
C PHE A 64 42.72 16.44 20.11
N SER A 65 43.99 16.01 20.17
CA SER A 65 44.43 14.68 19.79
C SER A 65 44.02 13.70 20.90
N LEU A 66 43.28 12.64 20.57
CA LEU A 66 43.27 11.37 21.31
C LEU A 66 42.57 10.26 20.50
N ALA A 67 43.38 9.29 20.10
CA ALA A 67 43.14 7.86 19.87
C ALA A 67 41.72 7.30 19.60
N LEU A 68 41.64 6.58 18.48
CA LEU A 68 41.07 5.22 18.33
C LEU A 68 39.55 5.07 18.39
N ILE A 69 38.86 5.17 17.23
CA ILE A 69 37.58 4.47 16.98
C ILE A 69 37.54 3.94 15.54
N ALA A 70 37.60 2.62 15.46
CA ALA A 70 37.17 1.67 14.43
C ALA A 70 36.82 2.20 13.02
N SER A 71 37.67 1.82 12.07
CA SER A 71 37.31 1.65 10.66
C SER A 71 36.28 0.51 10.52
N LEU A 72 35.01 0.85 10.38
CA LEU A 72 34.00 -0.07 9.86
C LEU A 72 33.08 0.68 8.89
N PHE A 73 33.60 0.96 7.70
CA PHE A 73 32.76 1.30 6.56
C PHE A 73 32.08 0.01 6.08
N LEU A 74 30.92 -0.31 6.64
CA LEU A 74 29.98 -1.18 5.93
C LEU A 74 29.42 -0.35 4.78
N ALA A 75 29.92 -0.59 3.57
CA ALA A 75 29.21 -0.19 2.37
C ALA A 75 27.89 -0.97 2.35
N ALA A 76 26.81 -0.33 2.79
CA ALA A 76 25.47 -0.79 2.46
C ALA A 76 25.30 -0.59 0.96
N GLN A 77 25.64 -1.61 0.17
CA GLN A 77 25.14 -1.70 -1.18
C GLN A 77 23.62 -1.76 -1.05
N ALA A 78 22.96 -0.65 -1.38
CA ALA A 78 21.57 -0.68 -1.75
C ALA A 78 21.50 -1.59 -2.97
N ALA A 79 21.17 -2.87 -2.73
CA ALA A 79 20.84 -3.79 -3.79
C ALA A 79 19.67 -3.16 -4.55
N THR A 80 19.97 -2.64 -5.73
CA THR A 80 18.95 -2.28 -6.71
C THR A 80 18.19 -3.56 -6.99
N LEU A 81 16.95 -3.67 -6.51
CA LEU A 81 16.10 -4.80 -6.83
C LEU A 81 16.02 -4.91 -8.35
N PRO A 82 16.27 -6.09 -8.94
CA PRO A 82 16.16 -6.26 -10.38
C PRO A 82 14.73 -5.94 -10.83
N PRO A 83 14.55 -5.43 -12.07
CA PRO A 83 13.23 -5.21 -12.63
C PRO A 83 12.39 -6.50 -12.56
N ASP A 84 11.09 -6.36 -12.29
CA ASP A 84 10.11 -7.44 -12.05
C ASP A 84 10.06 -8.57 -13.12
N SER A 85 10.75 -8.38 -14.25
CA SER A 85 10.83 -9.30 -15.39
C SER A 85 11.73 -10.53 -15.18
N GLU A 86 12.52 -10.62 -14.11
CA GLU A 86 13.56 -11.67 -13.96
C GLU A 86 13.42 -12.58 -12.73
N ARG A 87 12.30 -12.52 -12.00
CA ARG A 87 12.03 -13.50 -10.94
C ARG A 87 11.58 -14.83 -11.54
N THR A 88 12.55 -15.69 -11.84
CA THR A 88 12.42 -17.05 -12.41
C THR A 88 11.44 -17.95 -11.65
N ASN A 89 10.99 -19.01 -12.33
CA ASN A 89 10.04 -20.06 -11.91
C ASN A 89 10.59 -20.96 -10.76
N THR A 90 11.38 -20.39 -9.86
CA THR A 90 12.13 -21.03 -8.76
C THR A 90 11.56 -20.68 -7.39
N ASP A 91 10.49 -19.88 -7.34
CA ASP A 91 9.83 -19.57 -6.08
C ASP A 91 9.30 -20.86 -5.45
N PRO A 92 9.69 -21.17 -4.20
CA PRO A 92 9.18 -22.35 -3.52
C PRO A 92 7.67 -22.21 -3.36
N CYS A 93 6.94 -23.20 -3.86
CA CYS A 93 5.52 -23.34 -3.61
C CYS A 93 5.30 -23.93 -2.21
N PRO A 94 4.32 -23.43 -1.43
CA PRO A 94 3.87 -24.10 -0.23
C PRO A 94 3.45 -25.55 -0.53
N PRO A 95 3.51 -26.45 0.46
CA PRO A 95 2.94 -27.79 0.31
C PRO A 95 1.45 -27.71 -0.09
N PRO A 96 0.99 -28.53 -1.04
CA PRO A 96 -0.42 -28.59 -1.40
C PRO A 96 -1.31 -28.87 -0.18
N HIS A 97 -2.54 -28.36 -0.17
CA HIS A 97 -3.54 -28.60 0.87
C HIS A 97 -3.19 -27.98 2.23
N THR A 98 -2.37 -26.93 2.23
CA THR A 98 -2.12 -26.10 3.42
C THR A 98 -2.95 -24.81 3.42
N GLU A 99 -3.65 -24.56 2.32
CA GLU A 99 -4.62 -23.51 2.12
C GLU A 99 -5.98 -23.82 2.76
N VAL A 100 -6.73 -22.76 3.08
CA VAL A 100 -8.06 -22.84 3.68
C VAL A 100 -9.06 -21.96 2.92
N PRO A 101 -10.36 -22.26 3.07
CA PRO A 101 -11.48 -21.38 2.83
C PRO A 101 -11.25 -19.88 2.77
N PHE A 102 -11.34 -19.17 1.64
CA PHE A 102 -11.68 -17.73 1.73
C PHE A 102 -13.16 -17.56 1.46
N LEU A 103 -13.94 -17.82 2.51
CA LEU A 103 -15.39 -17.90 2.49
C LEU A 103 -15.99 -16.52 2.20
N ARG A 104 -16.93 -16.46 1.26
CA ARG A 104 -17.66 -15.26 0.85
C ARG A 104 -19.12 -15.35 1.30
N ALA A 105 -19.68 -14.22 1.72
CA ALA A 105 -21.11 -14.07 1.94
C ALA A 105 -21.57 -12.67 1.53
N PHE A 106 -22.82 -12.54 1.10
CA PHE A 106 -23.38 -11.28 0.63
C PHE A 106 -24.64 -10.88 1.40
N SER A 107 -24.75 -9.61 1.81
CA SER A 107 -25.99 -9.08 2.40
C SER A 107 -26.68 -8.12 1.44
N PRO A 108 -27.84 -8.48 0.84
CA PRO A 108 -28.58 -7.57 -0.04
C PRO A 108 -29.14 -6.34 0.69
N ALA A 109 -29.39 -6.44 1.99
CA ALA A 109 -29.90 -5.33 2.80
C ALA A 109 -28.82 -4.25 3.05
N ARG A 110 -27.55 -4.65 3.07
CA ARG A 110 -26.39 -3.76 3.29
C ARG A 110 -25.66 -3.42 2.00
N VAL A 111 -25.87 -4.24 0.96
CA VAL A 111 -25.09 -4.28 -0.27
C VAL A 111 -23.60 -4.39 0.06
N ASP A 112 -23.26 -5.39 0.88
CA ASP A 112 -21.91 -5.64 1.39
C ASP A 112 -21.51 -7.09 1.18
N HIS A 113 -20.30 -7.29 0.67
CA HIS A 113 -19.63 -8.59 0.60
C HIS A 113 -18.63 -8.76 1.73
N PHE A 114 -18.79 -9.87 2.47
CA PHE A 114 -17.96 -10.21 3.61
C PHE A 114 -17.11 -11.45 3.30
N TYR A 115 -15.82 -11.40 3.67
CA TYR A 115 -14.86 -12.47 3.42
C TYR A 115 -14.07 -12.88 4.67
N THR A 116 -13.92 -14.18 4.90
CA THR A 116 -13.20 -14.71 6.07
C THR A 116 -12.65 -16.11 5.86
N THR A 117 -11.61 -16.45 6.62
CA THR A 117 -11.12 -17.82 6.81
C THR A 117 -11.78 -18.52 8.00
N SER A 118 -12.52 -17.78 8.83
CA SER A 118 -13.20 -18.31 10.01
C SER A 118 -14.59 -18.83 9.65
N GLN A 119 -14.75 -20.15 9.67
CA GLN A 119 -16.04 -20.82 9.52
C GLN A 119 -17.10 -20.24 10.49
N ARG A 120 -16.70 -19.98 11.74
CA ARG A 120 -17.58 -19.40 12.76
C ARG A 120 -18.05 -17.99 12.43
N GLU A 121 -17.16 -17.14 11.91
CA GLU A 121 -17.51 -15.76 11.54
C GLU A 121 -18.45 -15.74 10.32
N TRP A 122 -18.27 -16.68 9.40
CA TRP A 122 -19.13 -16.86 8.24
C TRP A 122 -20.54 -17.39 8.60
N GLU A 123 -20.62 -18.35 9.52
CA GLU A 123 -21.88 -18.85 10.08
C GLU A 123 -22.60 -17.74 10.86
N ASP A 124 -21.88 -16.98 11.68
CA ASP A 124 -22.44 -15.84 12.42
C ASP A 124 -22.96 -14.75 11.48
N ALA A 125 -22.22 -14.41 10.41
CA ALA A 125 -22.69 -13.47 9.40
C ALA A 125 -24.03 -13.92 8.78
N SER A 126 -24.22 -15.23 8.61
CA SER A 126 -25.48 -15.79 8.07
C SER A 126 -26.66 -15.52 9.00
N HIS A 127 -26.46 -15.58 10.32
CA HIS A 127 -27.47 -15.19 11.30
C HIS A 127 -27.77 -13.67 11.30
N HIS A 128 -26.88 -12.87 10.71
CA HIS A 128 -27.00 -11.42 10.60
C HIS A 128 -27.42 -10.93 9.20
N GLY A 129 -28.02 -11.81 8.39
CA GLY A 129 -28.63 -11.46 7.10
C GLY A 129 -27.65 -11.43 5.93
N TYR A 130 -26.52 -12.14 6.04
CA TYR A 130 -25.68 -12.48 4.90
C TYR A 130 -26.11 -13.84 4.34
N THR A 131 -26.01 -14.00 3.02
CA THR A 131 -26.22 -15.27 2.32
C THR A 131 -24.85 -15.84 1.96
N PRO A 132 -24.52 -17.06 2.42
CA PRO A 132 -23.35 -17.82 1.96
C PRO A 132 -23.23 -17.92 0.43
N GLU A 133 -22.04 -17.64 -0.11
CA GLU A 133 -21.76 -17.72 -1.56
C GLU A 133 -20.64 -18.71 -1.92
N GLY A 134 -20.16 -19.47 -0.94
CA GLY A 134 -19.02 -20.38 -1.09
C GLY A 134 -17.67 -19.66 -1.04
N PRO A 135 -16.55 -20.36 -1.33
CA PRO A 135 -15.22 -19.75 -1.32
C PRO A 135 -15.00 -18.87 -2.56
N ALA A 136 -14.41 -17.69 -2.37
CA ALA A 136 -13.86 -16.87 -3.45
C ALA A 136 -12.52 -17.41 -3.99
N GLY A 137 -11.91 -18.32 -3.23
CA GLY A 137 -10.65 -19.00 -3.47
C GLY A 137 -10.14 -19.62 -2.16
N PHE A 138 -8.88 -20.04 -2.15
CA PHE A 138 -8.20 -20.58 -0.99
C PHE A 138 -6.94 -19.77 -0.67
N VAL A 139 -6.75 -19.44 0.60
CA VAL A 139 -5.65 -18.62 1.12
C VAL A 139 -4.90 -19.39 2.20
N PHE A 140 -3.66 -19.03 2.49
CA PHE A 140 -2.90 -19.68 3.55
C PHE A 140 -3.25 -19.05 4.92
N PRO A 141 -3.52 -19.83 5.98
CA PRO A 141 -3.87 -19.28 7.30
C PRO A 141 -2.64 -18.74 8.06
N ALA A 142 -1.44 -19.03 7.60
CA ALA A 142 -0.16 -18.62 8.18
C ALA A 142 0.84 -18.24 7.08
N PRO A 143 1.94 -17.51 7.39
CA PRO A 143 2.99 -17.25 6.42
C PRO A 143 3.50 -18.54 5.79
N ALA A 144 3.65 -18.54 4.47
CA ALA A 144 4.11 -19.67 3.69
C ALA A 144 5.14 -19.19 2.65
N PRO A 145 5.91 -20.11 2.03
CA PRO A 145 6.83 -19.74 0.97
C PRO A 145 6.15 -18.88 -0.11
N SER A 146 6.79 -17.77 -0.45
CA SER A 146 6.35 -16.85 -1.52
C SER A 146 5.00 -16.14 -1.28
N THR A 147 4.49 -16.13 -0.04
CA THR A 147 3.23 -15.43 0.29
C THR A 147 3.46 -14.12 1.04
N VAL A 148 2.51 -13.21 0.88
CA VAL A 148 2.40 -11.93 1.57
C VAL A 148 1.07 -11.86 2.33
N PRO A 149 0.99 -11.09 3.43
CA PRO A 149 -0.25 -10.93 4.18
C PRO A 149 -1.32 -10.19 3.35
N LEU A 150 -2.56 -10.69 3.42
CA LEU A 150 -3.76 -10.00 2.96
C LEU A 150 -4.42 -9.34 4.18
N TYR A 151 -4.29 -8.03 4.29
CA TYR A 151 -4.83 -7.25 5.41
C TYR A 151 -6.33 -7.04 5.26
N ARG A 152 -7.08 -7.20 6.35
CA ARG A 152 -8.51 -6.89 6.44
C ARG A 152 -8.73 -5.55 7.12
N LEU A 153 -9.53 -4.70 6.50
CA LEU A 153 -9.93 -3.41 7.03
C LEU A 153 -11.45 -3.29 7.05
N PHE A 154 -11.99 -2.61 8.06
CA PHE A 154 -13.43 -2.44 8.25
C PHE A 154 -13.78 -0.98 8.57
N HIS A 155 -14.77 -0.42 7.89
CA HIS A 155 -15.26 0.92 8.18
C HIS A 155 -16.64 0.87 8.85
N ALA A 156 -16.69 1.15 10.17
CA ALA A 156 -17.89 0.97 10.98
C ALA A 156 -19.11 1.81 10.54
N VAL A 157 -18.90 3.00 9.95
CA VAL A 157 -20.00 3.84 9.44
C VAL A 157 -20.52 3.35 8.08
N ARG A 158 -19.61 3.05 7.15
CA ARG A 158 -19.93 2.57 5.79
C ARG A 158 -20.39 1.12 5.76
N LYS A 159 -20.09 0.36 6.83
CA LYS A 159 -20.39 -1.07 6.98
C LYS A 159 -19.75 -1.95 5.90
N ASP A 160 -18.57 -1.56 5.43
CA ASP A 160 -17.84 -2.21 4.35
C ASP A 160 -16.50 -2.77 4.85
N HIS A 161 -16.05 -3.84 4.20
CA HIS A 161 -14.72 -4.41 4.38
C HIS A 161 -13.91 -4.29 3.09
N PHE A 162 -12.63 -4.00 3.22
CA PHE A 162 -11.71 -4.21 2.11
C PHE A 162 -10.46 -4.95 2.54
N TYR A 163 -9.85 -5.59 1.55
CA TYR A 163 -8.72 -6.49 1.65
C TYR A 163 -7.61 -6.02 0.71
N THR A 164 -6.39 -5.96 1.22
CA THR A 164 -5.22 -5.50 0.45
C THR A 164 -3.94 -6.15 0.91
N THR A 165 -3.04 -6.43 -0.03
CA THR A 165 -1.64 -6.80 0.25
C THR A 165 -0.73 -5.58 0.39
N ASN A 166 -1.23 -4.38 0.06
CA ASN A 166 -0.48 -3.14 0.15
C ASN A 166 -0.56 -2.56 1.57
N GLU A 167 0.47 -2.80 2.38
CA GLU A 167 0.54 -2.28 3.76
C GLU A 167 0.44 -0.74 3.81
N ALA A 168 0.97 -0.02 2.81
CA ALA A 168 0.85 1.43 2.76
C ALA A 168 -0.60 1.90 2.48
N GLU A 169 -1.38 1.14 1.70
CA GLU A 169 -2.82 1.38 1.54
C GLU A 169 -3.55 1.14 2.86
N ALA A 170 -3.27 0.02 3.53
CA ALA A 170 -3.86 -0.29 4.83
C ALA A 170 -3.56 0.81 5.86
N ILE A 171 -2.32 1.30 5.95
CA ILE A 171 -1.93 2.40 6.84
C ILE A 171 -2.63 3.70 6.47
N ARG A 172 -2.70 4.08 5.19
CA ARG A 172 -3.38 5.32 4.79
C ARG A 172 -4.89 5.27 5.06
N ALA A 173 -5.50 4.09 4.93
CA ALA A 173 -6.92 3.92 5.18
C ALA A 173 -7.27 4.15 6.66
N THR A 174 -6.39 3.80 7.61
CA THR A 174 -6.66 4.08 9.03
C THR A 174 -6.75 5.57 9.34
N ALA A 175 -5.98 6.40 8.63
CA ALA A 175 -6.06 7.85 8.75
C ALA A 175 -7.41 8.44 8.30
N VAL A 176 -8.21 7.68 7.55
CA VAL A 176 -9.53 8.09 7.04
C VAL A 176 -10.68 7.21 7.57
N GLY A 177 -10.49 6.60 8.74
CA GLY A 177 -11.58 5.96 9.50
C GLY A 177 -11.76 4.45 9.30
N TRP A 178 -10.86 3.79 8.56
CA TRP A 178 -10.85 2.33 8.47
C TRP A 178 -10.15 1.71 9.68
N ASN A 179 -10.73 0.66 10.24
CA ASN A 179 -10.13 -0.12 11.32
C ASN A 179 -9.41 -1.32 10.73
N ARG A 180 -8.10 -1.42 10.97
CA ARG A 180 -7.33 -2.60 10.59
C ARG A 180 -7.66 -3.76 11.54
N GLN A 181 -8.24 -4.82 11.02
CA GLN A 181 -8.67 -5.99 11.78
C GLN A 181 -7.66 -7.14 11.79
N GLY A 182 -6.50 -6.94 11.15
CA GLY A 182 -5.41 -7.91 11.11
C GLY A 182 -5.22 -8.53 9.73
N VAL A 183 -4.63 -9.72 9.71
CA VAL A 183 -4.36 -10.50 8.49
C VAL A 183 -5.52 -11.47 8.30
N ALA A 184 -6.24 -11.38 7.18
CA ALA A 184 -7.30 -12.32 6.81
C ALA A 184 -6.76 -13.67 6.33
N GLY A 185 -5.57 -13.65 5.74
CA GLY A 185 -4.85 -14.81 5.23
C GLY A 185 -3.57 -14.36 4.53
N TYR A 186 -2.85 -15.29 3.92
CA TYR A 186 -1.66 -15.02 3.12
C TYR A 186 -1.90 -15.49 1.69
N VAL A 187 -1.47 -14.69 0.74
CA VAL A 187 -1.69 -14.88 -0.71
C VAL A 187 -0.38 -14.68 -1.46
N PHE A 188 -0.26 -15.15 -2.69
CA PHE A 188 0.92 -14.82 -3.49
C PHE A 188 0.84 -13.36 -3.98
N ASP A 189 1.99 -12.67 -4.06
CA ASP A 189 2.09 -11.31 -4.62
C ASP A 189 2.17 -11.30 -6.16
N ARG A 190 2.37 -12.48 -6.76
CA ARG A 190 2.49 -12.71 -8.20
C ARG A 190 1.92 -14.07 -8.58
N GLN A 191 1.66 -14.28 -9.87
CA GLN A 191 1.09 -15.54 -10.37
C GLN A 191 2.15 -16.67 -10.42
N ILE A 192 2.12 -17.55 -9.43
CA ILE A 192 3.01 -18.71 -9.27
C ILE A 192 2.22 -19.91 -8.74
N CYS A 193 2.77 -21.11 -8.81
CA CYS A 193 2.18 -22.30 -8.18
C CYS A 193 0.75 -22.62 -8.66
N GLY A 194 0.41 -22.25 -9.90
CA GLY A 194 -0.94 -22.43 -10.45
C GLY A 194 -1.99 -21.49 -9.86
N SER A 195 -1.59 -20.44 -9.15
CA SER A 195 -2.51 -19.47 -8.56
C SER A 195 -3.24 -18.65 -9.62
N GLN A 196 -4.39 -18.11 -9.23
CA GLN A 196 -5.23 -17.26 -10.05
C GLN A 196 -5.39 -15.88 -9.40
N PRO A 197 -5.53 -14.81 -10.20
CA PRO A 197 -5.75 -13.46 -9.67
C PRO A 197 -7.05 -13.39 -8.86
N LEU A 198 -6.98 -12.78 -7.68
CA LEU A 198 -8.15 -12.32 -6.94
C LEU A 198 -8.42 -10.86 -7.35
N PHE A 199 -9.36 -10.68 -8.26
CA PHE A 199 -9.77 -9.35 -8.73
C PHE A 199 -10.46 -8.59 -7.60
N ARG A 200 -10.16 -7.29 -7.47
CA ARG A 200 -10.82 -6.36 -6.56
C ARG A 200 -11.62 -5.36 -7.38
N LEU A 201 -12.90 -5.25 -7.08
CA LEU A 201 -13.80 -4.27 -7.68
C LEU A 201 -14.37 -3.37 -6.59
N TYR A 202 -14.68 -2.12 -6.94
CA TYR A 202 -15.25 -1.16 -6.01
C TYR A 202 -16.49 -0.49 -6.60
N ASN A 203 -17.56 -0.43 -5.80
CA ASN A 203 -18.75 0.35 -6.10
C ASN A 203 -18.81 1.60 -5.21
N PRO A 204 -18.55 2.80 -5.74
CA PRO A 204 -18.55 4.03 -4.94
C PRO A 204 -19.95 4.46 -4.49
N GLY A 205 -21.01 4.02 -5.17
CA GLY A 205 -22.40 4.36 -4.84
C GLY A 205 -22.90 3.65 -3.58
N ASN A 206 -22.55 2.37 -3.42
CA ASN A 206 -22.91 1.57 -2.26
C ASN A 206 -21.78 1.44 -1.22
N VAL A 207 -20.56 1.83 -1.59
CA VAL A 207 -19.33 1.58 -0.83
C VAL A 207 -19.21 0.09 -0.53
N ASP A 208 -19.01 -0.69 -1.59
CA ASP A 208 -18.84 -2.15 -1.51
C ASP A 208 -17.57 -2.55 -2.25
N HIS A 209 -16.73 -3.36 -1.60
CA HIS A 209 -15.63 -4.04 -2.27
C HIS A 209 -15.97 -5.49 -2.59
N PHE A 210 -15.85 -5.83 -3.86
CA PHE A 210 -16.14 -7.16 -4.37
C PHE A 210 -14.85 -7.87 -4.80
N TYR A 211 -14.74 -9.16 -4.45
CA TYR A 211 -13.55 -9.98 -4.74
C TYR A 211 -13.94 -11.29 -5.41
N THR A 212 -13.32 -11.58 -6.55
CA THR A 212 -13.58 -12.81 -7.29
C THR A 212 -12.34 -13.29 -8.03
N THR A 213 -12.23 -14.60 -8.19
CA THR A 213 -11.26 -15.24 -9.10
C THR A 213 -11.85 -15.51 -10.49
N SER A 214 -13.16 -15.32 -10.67
CA SER A 214 -13.87 -15.53 -11.93
C SER A 214 -13.80 -14.28 -12.82
N PRO A 215 -13.11 -14.35 -13.99
CA PRO A 215 -13.13 -13.24 -14.94
C PRO A 215 -14.54 -12.93 -15.43
N ALA A 216 -15.39 -13.95 -15.59
CA ALA A 216 -16.77 -13.78 -16.02
C ALA A 216 -17.62 -13.02 -14.98
N GLU A 217 -17.44 -13.30 -13.69
CA GLU A 217 -18.12 -12.59 -12.60
C GLU A 217 -17.64 -11.14 -12.53
N ARG A 218 -16.32 -10.91 -12.55
CA ARG A 218 -15.74 -9.56 -12.67
C ARG A 218 -16.35 -8.78 -13.83
N ASP A 219 -16.36 -9.37 -15.03
CA ASP A 219 -16.86 -8.71 -16.23
C ASP A 219 -18.37 -8.43 -16.18
N ASN A 220 -19.15 -9.27 -15.48
CA ASN A 220 -20.57 -9.00 -15.21
C ASN A 220 -20.75 -7.76 -14.32
N PHE A 221 -19.97 -7.64 -13.25
CA PHE A 221 -20.00 -6.49 -12.36
C PHE A 221 -19.57 -5.21 -13.10
N LEU A 222 -18.53 -5.27 -13.94
CA LEU A 222 -18.11 -4.12 -14.76
C LEU A 222 -19.18 -3.70 -15.79
N ARG A 223 -19.87 -4.65 -16.43
CA ARG A 223 -20.98 -4.36 -17.35
C ARG A 223 -22.17 -3.67 -16.70
N SER A 224 -22.36 -3.80 -15.39
CA SER A 224 -23.42 -3.09 -14.66
C SER A 224 -23.21 -1.57 -14.66
N GLY A 225 -21.97 -1.10 -14.86
CA GLY A 225 -21.60 0.31 -14.74
C GLY A 225 -21.54 0.82 -13.29
N LEU A 226 -21.80 -0.03 -12.30
CA LEU A 226 -21.79 0.34 -10.87
C LEU A 226 -20.44 0.08 -10.19
N TYR A 227 -19.63 -0.82 -10.74
CA TYR A 227 -18.32 -1.20 -10.20
C TYR A 227 -17.19 -0.76 -11.13
N SER A 228 -16.07 -0.34 -10.54
CA SER A 228 -14.80 -0.14 -11.21
C SER A 228 -13.81 -1.24 -10.83
N ASP A 229 -12.97 -1.65 -11.79
CA ASP A 229 -11.84 -2.55 -11.55
C ASP A 229 -10.74 -1.79 -10.78
N GLU A 230 -10.33 -2.31 -9.63
CA GLU A 230 -9.21 -1.79 -8.83
C GLU A 230 -7.95 -2.66 -8.93
N GLY A 231 -7.97 -3.66 -9.83
CA GLY A 231 -6.85 -4.54 -10.12
C GLY A 231 -6.87 -5.84 -9.33
N VAL A 232 -5.69 -6.40 -9.12
CA VAL A 232 -5.49 -7.69 -8.44
C VAL A 232 -5.07 -7.44 -7.00
N ALA A 233 -5.87 -7.92 -6.05
CA ALA A 233 -5.55 -7.80 -4.61
C ALA A 233 -4.43 -8.76 -4.18
N GLY A 234 -4.29 -9.87 -4.89
CA GLY A 234 -3.28 -10.92 -4.71
C GLY A 234 -3.63 -12.12 -5.59
N PHE A 235 -2.85 -13.20 -5.48
CA PHE A 235 -3.11 -14.44 -6.22
C PHE A 235 -3.38 -15.59 -5.25
N VAL A 236 -4.45 -16.33 -5.48
CA VAL A 236 -5.00 -17.37 -4.59
C VAL A 236 -5.09 -18.71 -5.31
N ILE A 237 -5.22 -19.80 -4.55
CA ILE A 237 -5.51 -21.12 -5.11
C ILE A 237 -7.03 -21.21 -5.37
N VAL A 238 -7.45 -21.95 -6.40
CA VAL A 238 -8.86 -22.16 -6.78
C VAL A 238 -9.18 -23.63 -6.98
#